data_AF-A0A8J6WLH3-F1
#
_entry.id   AF-A0A8J6WLH3-F1
#
_cell.length_a   1.000
_cell.length_b   1.000
_cell.length_c   1.000
_cell.angle_alpha   90.00
_cell.angle_beta   90.00
_cell.angle_gamma   90.00
#
_symmetry.space_group_name_H-M   'P 1'
#
loop_
_entity.id
_entity.type
_entity.pdbx_description
1 polymer ?
#
loop_
_entity_poly.entity_id
_entity_poly.type
_entity_poly.pdbx_seq_one_letter_code
_entity_poly.pdbx_strand_id
1 'polypeptide(L)'
;MIRHIALAACLLTAGCGSLTSTVPESPAEVVEAVEAPVEQTDYLALGKQQGYEAAVAAQNATDNQWYEVSQKWDLAVRTLGQVPADNPNYATAQAKITEYNANRDVAAARHWAYQAEAPPAETPQTINPEPSPQSEEMTAEDYYQQGVDRYVSEQDSQGAVESFTKAIELDPNHTLAYYNRGVAKLRLDDPEGAKADLTKAREIYASRGDENGVYQAEDRLQQIKEKHGI
;
A
#
# COMPACT_ATOMS: atom_id res chain seq x y z
N MET A 1 -26.54 -35.51 20.58
CA MET A 1 -25.36 -36.03 21.29
C MET A 1 -24.81 -34.91 22.17
N ILE A 2 -25.30 -34.85 23.42
CA ILE A 2 -24.88 -33.93 24.49
C ILE A 2 -25.05 -34.71 25.80
N ARG A 3 -24.02 -34.76 26.66
CA ARG A 3 -24.01 -35.03 28.12
C ARG A 3 -22.57 -35.36 28.55
N HIS A 4 -22.04 -34.99 29.71
CA HIS A 4 -22.28 -33.95 30.70
C HIS A 4 -21.02 -33.93 31.59
N ILE A 5 -20.76 -32.76 32.17
CA ILE A 5 -19.71 -32.41 33.14
C ILE A 5 -19.74 -33.32 34.38
N ALA A 6 -18.58 -33.63 34.96
CA ALA A 6 -18.45 -34.05 36.36
C ALA A 6 -17.25 -33.38 37.04
N LEU A 7 -17.56 -32.57 38.07
CA LEU A 7 -16.65 -32.08 39.10
C LEU A 7 -16.33 -33.18 40.12
N ALA A 8 -15.11 -33.20 40.67
CA ALA A 8 -14.78 -33.75 41.98
C ALA A 8 -13.63 -32.90 42.57
N ALA A 9 -13.89 -32.01 43.53
CA ALA A 9 -14.05 -32.24 44.97
C ALA A 9 -12.69 -32.41 45.69
N CYS A 10 -12.30 -31.34 46.39
CA CYS A 10 -11.12 -31.14 47.21
C CYS A 10 -11.47 -31.34 48.70
N LEU A 11 -10.74 -32.19 49.42
CA LEU A 11 -10.72 -32.47 50.88
C LEU A 11 -9.43 -33.32 51.10
N LEU A 12 -8.51 -33.18 52.06
CA LEU A 12 -8.50 -32.78 53.47
C LEU A 12 -7.05 -32.55 53.96
N THR A 13 -6.87 -31.55 54.83
CA THR A 13 -6.04 -31.45 56.07
C THR A 13 -4.56 -31.89 56.15
N ALA A 14 -3.72 -30.86 56.37
CA ALA A 14 -2.65 -30.68 57.37
C ALA A 14 -1.92 -31.88 58.03
N GLY A 15 -0.59 -31.87 57.92
CA GLY A 15 0.36 -32.53 58.82
C GLY A 15 1.75 -31.89 58.70
N CYS A 16 2.28 -31.35 59.80
CA CYS A 16 3.53 -30.61 59.88
C CYS A 16 4.67 -31.49 60.41
N GLY A 17 5.89 -31.31 59.87
CA GLY A 17 7.15 -31.70 60.50
C GLY A 17 7.97 -32.78 59.78
N SER A 18 9.03 -32.39 59.08
CA SER A 18 10.42 -32.57 59.56
C SER A 18 11.39 -32.15 58.45
N LEU A 19 12.37 -31.32 58.80
CA LEU A 19 13.42 -30.82 57.92
C LEU A 19 14.43 -31.94 57.64
N THR A 20 14.49 -32.44 56.40
CA THR A 20 15.69 -33.09 55.88
C THR A 20 15.96 -32.62 54.47
N SER A 21 17.07 -31.91 54.35
CA SER A 21 17.81 -31.55 53.13
C SER A 21 17.77 -32.66 52.08
N THR A 22 17.02 -32.43 51.02
CA THR A 22 17.35 -32.92 49.67
C THR A 22 16.78 -31.90 48.69
N VAL A 23 17.65 -31.33 47.86
CA VAL A 23 17.25 -30.60 46.64
C VAL A 23 17.10 -31.66 45.56
N PRO A 24 15.90 -31.92 45.02
CA PRO A 24 15.77 -32.55 43.73
C PRO A 24 15.69 -31.47 42.66
N GLU A 25 16.63 -31.53 41.71
CA GLU A 25 16.61 -30.77 40.47
C GLU A 25 15.29 -31.03 39.73
N SER A 26 14.45 -30.00 39.60
CA SER A 26 13.27 -30.03 38.72
C SER A 26 13.68 -29.49 37.34
N PRO A 27 13.34 -30.18 36.25
CA PRO A 27 13.56 -29.66 34.91
C PRO A 27 12.66 -28.45 34.69
N ALA A 28 13.24 -27.41 34.09
CA ALA A 28 12.52 -26.23 33.64
C ALA A 28 11.35 -26.65 32.74
N GLU A 29 10.13 -26.40 33.21
CA GLU A 29 8.95 -26.40 32.37
C GLU A 29 9.11 -25.23 31.40
N VAL A 30 9.53 -25.57 30.18
CA VAL A 30 9.51 -24.65 29.04
C VAL A 30 8.04 -24.33 28.82
N VAL A 31 7.59 -23.19 29.33
CA VAL A 31 6.40 -22.51 28.83
C VAL A 31 6.73 -22.15 27.39
N GLU A 32 6.35 -23.04 26.47
CA GLU A 32 6.26 -22.76 25.05
C GLU A 32 5.20 -21.66 24.93
N ALA A 33 5.67 -20.41 24.84
CA ALA A 33 4.86 -19.31 24.43
C ALA A 33 4.33 -19.68 23.05
N VAL A 34 3.05 -20.01 22.97
CA VAL A 34 2.34 -20.15 21.70
C VAL A 34 2.32 -18.75 21.11
N GLU A 35 3.35 -18.43 20.34
CA GLU A 35 3.34 -17.30 19.42
C GLU A 35 2.21 -17.57 18.44
N ALA A 36 1.12 -16.81 18.57
CA ALA A 36 0.11 -16.76 17.54
C ALA A 36 0.80 -16.45 16.20
N PRO A 37 0.44 -17.13 15.10
CA PRO A 37 1.11 -16.91 13.82
C PRO A 37 0.94 -15.45 13.42
N VAL A 38 2.05 -14.70 13.46
CA VAL A 38 2.15 -13.39 12.84
C VAL A 38 1.85 -13.62 11.37
N GLU A 39 0.74 -13.09 10.85
CA GLU A 39 0.52 -13.09 9.41
C GLU A 39 1.78 -12.55 8.74
N GLN A 40 2.44 -13.39 7.95
CA GLN A 40 3.69 -13.07 7.32
C GLN A 40 3.40 -12.01 6.26
N THR A 41 3.46 -10.74 6.65
CA THR A 41 3.19 -9.59 5.78
C THR A 41 4.14 -9.67 4.60
N ASP A 42 3.61 -9.69 3.38
CA ASP A 42 4.43 -9.68 2.17
C ASP A 42 5.01 -8.27 1.97
N TYR A 43 6.13 -8.04 2.64
CA TYR A 43 6.87 -6.78 2.61
C TYR A 43 7.31 -6.38 1.20
N LEU A 44 7.48 -7.35 0.28
CA LEU A 44 7.81 -7.05 -1.10
C LEU A 44 6.61 -6.45 -1.83
N ALA A 45 5.44 -7.06 -1.69
CA ALA A 45 4.22 -6.56 -2.31
C ALA A 45 3.83 -5.18 -1.75
N LEU A 46 3.85 -5.04 -0.42
CA LEU A 46 3.52 -3.79 0.25
C LEU A 46 4.50 -2.66 -0.11
N GLY A 47 5.81 -2.96 -0.09
CA GLY A 47 6.83 -1.98 -0.45
C GLY A 47 6.76 -1.53 -1.90
N LYS A 48 6.42 -2.42 -2.83
CA LYS A 48 6.17 -2.06 -4.24
C LYS A 48 4.95 -1.17 -4.41
N GLN A 49 3.86 -1.47 -3.70
CA GLN A 49 2.65 -0.65 -3.71
C GLN A 49 2.95 0.78 -3.20
N GLN A 50 3.64 0.89 -2.06
CA GLN A 50 4.03 2.19 -1.49
C GLN A 50 4.95 2.98 -2.42
N GLY A 51 5.89 2.31 -3.10
CA GLY A 51 6.76 2.95 -4.07
C GLY A 51 6.01 3.46 -5.30
N TYR A 52 4.99 2.72 -5.75
CA TYR A 52 4.10 3.20 -6.81
C TYR A 52 3.32 4.44 -6.36
N GLU A 53 2.74 4.43 -5.16
CA GLU A 53 2.04 5.60 -4.60
C GLU A 53 2.97 6.82 -4.47
N ALA A 54 4.22 6.61 -4.06
CA ALA A 54 5.23 7.66 -4.02
C ALA A 54 5.57 8.21 -5.42
N ALA A 55 5.63 7.35 -6.43
CA ALA A 55 5.86 7.75 -7.82
C ALA A 55 4.70 8.55 -8.40
N VAL A 56 3.46 8.19 -8.05
CA VAL A 56 2.26 8.92 -8.46
C VAL A 56 2.24 10.29 -7.79
N ALA A 57 2.49 10.34 -6.48
CA ALA A 57 2.57 11.61 -5.74
C ALA A 57 3.66 12.53 -6.33
N ALA A 58 4.79 11.98 -6.77
CA ALA A 58 5.85 12.74 -7.42
C ALA A 58 5.46 13.38 -8.76
N GLN A 59 4.54 12.78 -9.52
CA GLN A 59 4.13 13.30 -10.84
C GLN A 59 3.30 14.58 -10.71
N ASN A 60 2.51 14.70 -9.65
CA ASN A 60 1.56 15.79 -9.43
C ASN A 60 2.00 16.76 -8.32
N ALA A 61 3.19 16.57 -7.76
CA ALA A 61 3.67 17.36 -6.62
C ALA A 61 3.94 18.82 -7.00
N THR A 62 3.24 19.72 -6.31
CA THR A 62 3.59 21.15 -6.27
C THR A 62 4.86 21.36 -5.44
N ASP A 63 5.47 22.55 -5.55
CA ASP A 63 6.78 22.84 -4.96
C ASP A 63 6.88 22.57 -3.44
N ASN A 64 5.76 22.72 -2.72
CA ASN A 64 5.65 22.43 -1.28
C ASN A 64 5.32 20.97 -0.92
N GLN A 65 4.95 20.12 -1.89
CA GLN A 65 4.55 18.72 -1.66
C GLN A 65 5.73 17.74 -1.77
N TRP A 66 6.89 18.18 -2.27
CA TRP A 66 8.07 17.31 -2.44
C TRP A 66 8.61 16.73 -1.13
N TYR A 67 8.35 17.36 0.02
CA TYR A 67 8.68 16.79 1.33
C TYR A 67 7.84 15.55 1.63
N GLU A 68 6.53 15.59 1.34
CA GLU A 68 5.63 14.46 1.54
C GLU A 68 5.96 13.33 0.57
N VAL A 69 6.24 13.64 -0.70
CA VAL A 69 6.71 12.68 -1.70
C VAL A 69 7.96 11.95 -1.23
N SER A 70 8.94 12.68 -0.68
CA SER A 70 10.16 12.09 -0.14
C SER A 70 9.86 11.09 1.00
N GLN A 71 8.94 11.43 1.90
CA GLN A 71 8.53 10.53 2.98
C GLN A 71 7.84 9.26 2.47
N LYS A 72 7.05 9.35 1.39
CA LYS A 72 6.41 8.17 0.77
C LYS A 72 7.45 7.22 0.18
N TRP A 73 8.49 7.75 -0.46
CA TRP A 73 9.61 6.94 -0.92
C TRP A 73 10.39 6.29 0.23
N ASP A 74 10.62 7.02 1.32
CA ASP A 74 11.25 6.47 2.53
C ASP A 74 10.46 5.32 3.15
N LEU A 75 9.13 5.45 3.20
CA LEU A 75 8.25 4.40 3.70
C LEU A 75 8.40 3.12 2.86
N ALA A 76 8.33 3.25 1.53
CA ALA A 76 8.50 2.13 0.60
C ALA A 76 9.85 1.42 0.79
N VAL A 77 10.93 2.19 0.92
CA VAL A 77 12.28 1.66 1.16
C VAL A 77 12.36 0.90 2.49
N ARG A 78 11.82 1.46 3.57
CA ARG A 78 11.82 0.81 4.89
C ARG A 78 11.04 -0.50 4.87
N THR A 79 9.88 -0.52 4.21
CA THR A 79 9.07 -1.73 4.06
C THR A 79 9.82 -2.81 3.28
N LEU A 80 10.42 -2.46 2.13
CA LEU A 80 11.23 -3.41 1.37
C LEU A 80 12.45 -3.92 2.15
N GLY A 81 13.02 -3.10 3.04
CA GLY A 81 14.12 -3.48 3.92
C GLY A 81 13.75 -4.55 4.96
N GLN A 82 12.46 -4.79 5.19
CA GLN A 82 11.98 -5.86 6.08
C GLN A 82 11.91 -7.23 5.37
N VAL A 83 12.16 -7.30 4.05
CA VAL A 83 12.25 -8.57 3.34
C VAL A 83 13.47 -9.36 3.85
N PRO A 84 13.30 -10.57 4.40
CA PRO A 84 14.40 -11.37 4.92
C PRO A 84 15.42 -11.78 3.85
N ALA A 85 16.70 -11.92 4.23
CA ALA A 85 17.78 -12.26 3.30
C ALA A 85 17.66 -13.67 2.69
N ASP A 86 16.98 -14.58 3.38
CA ASP A 86 16.65 -15.93 2.94
C ASP A 86 15.40 -15.99 2.05
N ASN A 87 14.66 -14.88 1.89
CA ASN A 87 13.54 -14.80 0.98
C ASN A 87 14.04 -14.88 -0.48
N PRO A 88 13.45 -15.74 -1.34
CA PRO A 88 13.88 -15.89 -2.74
C PRO A 88 13.79 -14.58 -3.54
N ASN A 89 12.96 -13.63 -3.09
CA ASN A 89 12.79 -12.33 -3.72
C ASN A 89 13.60 -11.21 -3.05
N TYR A 90 14.51 -11.51 -2.13
CA TYR A 90 15.35 -10.51 -1.45
C TYR A 90 16.14 -9.64 -2.44
N ALA A 91 16.74 -10.26 -3.47
CA ALA A 91 17.45 -9.52 -4.51
C ALA A 91 16.54 -8.51 -5.25
N THR A 92 15.28 -8.88 -5.48
CA THR A 92 14.27 -8.00 -6.08
C THR A 92 13.93 -6.83 -5.15
N ALA A 93 13.81 -7.08 -3.85
CA ALA A 93 13.60 -6.03 -2.85
C ALA A 93 14.77 -5.04 -2.81
N GLN A 94 16.02 -5.53 -2.82
CA GLN A 94 17.22 -4.69 -2.82
C GLN A 94 17.36 -3.84 -4.10
N ALA A 95 17.01 -4.40 -5.26
CA ALA A 95 16.96 -3.65 -6.51
C ALA A 95 15.95 -2.49 -6.42
N LYS A 96 14.76 -2.74 -5.87
CA LYS A 96 13.74 -1.70 -5.67
C LYS A 96 14.13 -0.66 -4.63
N ILE A 97 14.79 -1.05 -3.54
CA ILE A 97 15.35 -0.09 -2.57
C ILE A 97 16.32 0.87 -3.26
N THR A 98 17.19 0.36 -4.15
CA THR A 98 18.15 1.17 -4.88
C THR A 98 17.47 2.18 -5.80
N GLU A 99 16.48 1.72 -6.58
CA GLU A 99 15.64 2.56 -7.45
C GLU A 99 14.91 3.66 -6.65
N TYR A 100 14.29 3.29 -5.52
CA TYR A 100 13.48 4.20 -4.72
C TYR A 100 14.33 5.24 -3.99
N ASN A 101 15.52 4.86 -3.51
CA ASN A 101 16.47 5.82 -2.96
C ASN A 101 16.91 6.85 -4.01
N ALA A 102 17.18 6.42 -5.25
CA ALA A 102 17.53 7.35 -6.32
C ALA A 102 16.37 8.33 -6.63
N ASN A 103 15.13 7.84 -6.68
CA ASN A 103 13.94 8.68 -6.89
C ASN A 103 13.71 9.66 -5.72
N ARG A 104 13.92 9.21 -4.49
CA ARG A 104 13.87 10.05 -3.29
C ARG A 104 14.92 11.16 -3.34
N ASP A 105 16.16 10.84 -3.73
CA ASP A 105 17.24 11.82 -3.79
C ASP A 105 16.95 12.90 -4.86
N VAL A 106 16.34 12.52 -5.99
CA VAL A 106 15.83 13.46 -7.00
C VAL A 106 14.70 14.34 -6.44
N ALA A 107 13.76 13.76 -5.70
CA ALA A 107 12.68 14.51 -5.05
C ALA A 107 13.20 15.50 -3.99
N ALA A 108 14.18 15.08 -3.19
CA ALA A 108 14.83 15.92 -2.18
C ALA A 108 15.64 17.06 -2.82
N ALA A 109 16.31 16.81 -3.94
CA ALA A 109 17.02 17.84 -4.69
C ALA A 109 16.08 18.93 -5.23
N ARG A 110 14.90 18.55 -5.73
CA ARG A 110 13.85 19.51 -6.14
C ARG A 110 13.34 20.35 -4.97
N HIS A 111 13.11 19.73 -3.82
CA HIS A 111 12.71 20.44 -2.60
C HIS A 111 13.76 21.48 -2.16
N TRP A 112 15.03 21.11 -2.15
CA TRP A 112 16.12 22.03 -1.79
C TRP A 112 16.24 23.19 -2.79
N ALA A 113 16.11 22.91 -4.09
CA ALA A 113 16.16 23.95 -5.12
C ALA A 113 15.09 25.03 -4.91
N TYR A 114 13.85 24.63 -4.57
CA TYR A 114 12.79 25.58 -4.20
C TYR A 114 13.15 26.44 -2.98
N GLN A 115 13.73 25.84 -1.93
CA GLN A 115 14.15 26.60 -0.75
C GLN A 115 15.32 27.55 -1.03
N ALA A 116 16.19 27.22 -1.99
CA ALA A 116 17.32 28.05 -2.38
C ALA A 116 16.92 29.23 -3.28
N GLU A 117 15.81 29.13 -4.02
CA GLU A 117 15.25 30.18 -4.88
C GLU A 117 14.05 30.92 -4.25
N ALA A 118 13.70 30.60 -3.01
CA ALA A 118 12.55 31.18 -2.32
C ALA A 118 12.66 32.73 -2.29
N PRO A 119 11.66 33.46 -2.82
CA PRO A 119 11.64 34.92 -2.69
C PRO A 119 11.60 35.32 -1.21
N PRO A 120 12.21 36.46 -0.82
CA PRO A 120 12.25 36.87 0.58
C PRO A 120 10.82 37.01 1.11
N ALA A 121 10.58 36.46 2.31
CA ALA A 121 9.26 36.38 2.94
C ALA A 121 8.42 37.66 2.74
N GLU A 122 7.40 37.58 1.89
CA GLU A 122 6.52 38.72 1.63
C GLU A 122 5.63 38.97 2.87
N THR A 123 5.76 40.18 3.42
CA THR A 123 4.86 40.74 4.42
C THR A 123 3.41 40.78 3.92
N PRO A 124 2.40 40.61 4.80
CA PRO A 124 1.01 40.42 4.37
C PRO A 124 0.49 41.66 3.67
N GLN A 125 0.15 41.56 2.39
CA GLN A 125 -0.57 42.59 1.66
C GLN A 125 -2.00 42.15 1.34
N THR A 126 -2.91 43.04 1.73
CA THR A 126 -4.36 43.01 1.64
C THR A 126 -4.86 43.24 0.22
N ILE A 127 -5.66 42.31 -0.34
CA ILE A 127 -6.55 42.61 -1.48
C ILE A 127 -7.92 41.92 -1.25
N ASN A 128 -8.99 42.71 -1.15
CA ASN A 128 -10.42 42.31 -1.04
C ASN A 128 -11.08 42.24 -2.44
N PRO A 129 -12.34 41.74 -2.60
CA PRO A 129 -12.84 40.38 -2.40
C PRO A 129 -13.47 39.78 -3.69
N GLU A 130 -13.74 38.47 -3.68
CA GLU A 130 -14.30 37.60 -4.76
C GLU A 130 -15.56 38.08 -5.53
N PRO A 131 -15.89 37.37 -6.64
CA PRO A 131 -17.23 36.86 -6.86
C PRO A 131 -17.31 35.31 -6.77
N SER A 132 -17.83 34.82 -5.64
CA SER A 132 -18.73 33.66 -5.37
C SER A 132 -18.47 32.24 -5.93
N PRO A 133 -18.96 31.19 -5.22
CA PRO A 133 -18.38 29.86 -5.20
C PRO A 133 -18.66 29.12 -6.50
N GLN A 134 -17.61 28.79 -7.25
CA GLN A 134 -17.71 27.62 -8.11
C GLN A 134 -17.59 26.42 -7.18
N SER A 135 -18.68 25.66 -7.10
CA SER A 135 -18.81 24.44 -6.31
C SER A 135 -17.51 23.65 -6.29
N GLU A 136 -17.14 23.11 -5.13
CA GLU A 136 -16.08 22.13 -4.94
C GLU A 136 -16.41 20.86 -5.75
N GLU A 137 -16.32 20.93 -7.08
CA GLU A 137 -16.45 19.78 -7.96
C GLU A 137 -15.14 19.01 -7.84
N MET A 138 -15.25 17.76 -7.38
CA MET A 138 -14.13 16.84 -7.31
C MET A 138 -13.44 16.73 -8.67
N THR A 139 -12.11 16.90 -8.68
CA THR A 139 -11.29 16.74 -9.88
C THR A 139 -11.13 15.27 -10.25
N ALA A 140 -10.60 14.99 -11.46
CA ALA A 140 -10.25 13.64 -11.86
C ALA A 140 -9.31 12.96 -10.85
N GLU A 141 -8.36 13.73 -10.31
CA GLU A 141 -7.41 13.27 -9.29
C GLU A 141 -8.11 12.99 -7.95
N ASP A 142 -9.04 13.85 -7.52
CA ASP A 142 -9.80 13.63 -6.27
C ASP A 142 -10.64 12.34 -6.34
N TYR A 143 -11.26 12.09 -7.49
CA TYR A 143 -11.97 10.84 -7.74
C TYR A 143 -11.04 9.63 -7.84
N TYR A 144 -9.85 9.79 -8.44
CA TYR A 144 -8.85 8.74 -8.47
C TYR A 144 -8.41 8.37 -7.04
N GLN A 145 -8.08 9.37 -6.22
CA GLN A 145 -7.65 9.14 -4.84
C GLN A 145 -8.76 8.50 -4.00
N GLN A 146 -10.00 8.96 -4.14
CA GLN A 146 -11.15 8.33 -3.52
C GLN A 146 -11.29 6.84 -3.93
N GLY A 147 -11.03 6.51 -5.20
CA GLY A 147 -11.06 5.14 -5.68
C GLY A 147 -9.95 4.27 -5.08
N VAL A 148 -8.75 4.83 -4.91
CA VAL A 148 -7.63 4.15 -4.22
C VAL A 148 -8.02 3.87 -2.76
N ASP A 149 -8.55 4.85 -2.04
CA ASP A 149 -8.93 4.70 -0.63
C ASP A 149 -10.00 3.61 -0.44
N ARG A 150 -11.01 3.59 -1.33
CA ARG A 150 -12.06 2.56 -1.36
C ARG A 150 -11.53 1.18 -1.74
N TYR A 151 -10.52 1.11 -2.62
CA TYR A 151 -9.90 -0.14 -3.01
C TYR A 151 -9.02 -0.73 -1.89
N VAL A 152 -8.32 0.11 -1.13
CA VAL A 152 -7.47 -0.32 0.00
C VAL A 152 -8.31 -0.69 1.22
N SER A 153 -9.44 -0.03 1.44
CA SER A 153 -10.46 -0.53 2.36
C SER A 153 -11.02 -1.84 1.78
N GLU A 154 -10.55 -2.99 2.27
CA GLU A 154 -10.64 -4.33 1.66
C GLU A 154 -12.04 -4.86 1.28
N GLN A 155 -13.08 -4.03 1.32
CA GLN A 155 -14.48 -4.39 1.05
C GLN A 155 -15.20 -3.49 0.04
N ASP A 156 -14.62 -2.40 -0.48
CA ASP A 156 -15.32 -1.50 -1.42
C ASP A 156 -14.69 -1.43 -2.83
N SER A 157 -14.48 -2.60 -3.43
CA SER A 157 -14.02 -2.67 -4.84
C SER A 157 -15.05 -2.08 -5.81
N GLN A 158 -16.35 -2.13 -5.48
CA GLN A 158 -17.42 -1.53 -6.29
C GLN A 158 -17.33 0.00 -6.27
N GLY A 159 -17.24 0.61 -5.08
CA GLY A 159 -17.07 2.04 -4.93
C GLY A 159 -15.75 2.53 -5.50
N ALA A 160 -14.68 1.71 -5.49
CA ALA A 160 -13.44 2.01 -6.19
C ALA A 160 -13.63 2.10 -7.71
N VAL A 161 -14.35 1.14 -8.32
CA VAL A 161 -14.69 1.18 -9.75
C VAL A 161 -15.48 2.42 -10.11
N GLU A 162 -16.45 2.82 -9.27
CA GLU A 162 -17.24 4.03 -9.47
C GLU A 162 -16.37 5.29 -9.45
N SER A 163 -15.51 5.42 -8.43
CA SER A 163 -14.60 6.56 -8.30
C SER A 163 -13.60 6.63 -9.45
N PHE A 164 -12.98 5.51 -9.85
CA PHE A 164 -12.11 5.49 -11.03
C PHE A 164 -12.86 5.80 -12.33
N THR A 165 -14.14 5.41 -12.42
CA THR A 165 -14.96 5.76 -13.58
C THR A 165 -15.19 7.27 -13.66
N LYS A 166 -15.45 7.93 -12.52
CA LYS A 166 -15.52 9.40 -12.46
C LYS A 166 -14.20 10.07 -12.83
N ALA A 167 -13.07 9.53 -12.37
CA ALA A 167 -11.76 10.01 -12.77
C ALA A 167 -11.55 9.95 -14.29
N ILE A 168 -11.95 8.83 -14.92
CA ILE A 168 -11.85 8.62 -16.38
C ILE A 168 -12.83 9.52 -17.17
N GLU A 169 -14.03 9.76 -16.64
CA GLU A 169 -15.00 10.69 -17.26
C GLU A 169 -14.45 12.12 -17.32
N LEU A 170 -13.71 12.54 -16.29
CA LEU A 170 -13.11 13.87 -16.19
C LEU A 170 -11.77 13.97 -16.93
N ASP A 171 -10.93 12.95 -16.86
CA ASP A 171 -9.70 12.82 -17.65
C ASP A 171 -9.65 11.46 -18.39
N PRO A 172 -10.04 11.45 -19.68
CA PRO A 172 -9.98 10.24 -20.51
C PRO A 172 -8.58 9.67 -20.73
N ASN A 173 -7.52 10.41 -20.36
CA ASN A 173 -6.13 9.99 -20.46
C ASN A 173 -5.53 9.61 -19.09
N HIS A 174 -6.35 9.47 -18.04
CA HIS A 174 -5.87 9.11 -16.71
C HIS A 174 -5.45 7.63 -16.63
N THR A 175 -4.23 7.32 -17.05
CA THR A 175 -3.75 5.94 -17.22
C THR A 175 -3.88 5.10 -15.95
N LEU A 176 -3.56 5.69 -14.79
CA LEU A 176 -3.63 5.01 -13.49
C LEU A 176 -5.07 4.66 -13.09
N ALA A 177 -6.05 5.45 -13.50
CA ALA A 177 -7.46 5.19 -13.21
C ALA A 177 -7.97 4.02 -14.05
N TYR A 178 -7.56 3.90 -15.32
CA TYR A 178 -7.81 2.69 -16.11
C TYR A 178 -7.14 1.46 -15.49
N TYR A 179 -5.85 1.56 -15.14
CA TYR A 179 -5.13 0.44 -14.54
C TYR A 179 -5.78 -0.03 -13.23
N ASN A 180 -6.03 0.88 -12.29
CA ASN A 180 -6.62 0.54 -10.99
C ASN A 180 -8.09 0.12 -11.10
N ARG A 181 -8.88 0.68 -12.04
CA ARG A 181 -10.24 0.18 -12.32
C ARG A 181 -10.21 -1.24 -12.83
N GLY A 182 -9.25 -1.58 -13.69
CA GLY A 182 -9.07 -2.95 -14.16
C GLY A 182 -8.73 -3.91 -13.02
N VAL A 183 -7.83 -3.52 -12.13
CA VAL A 183 -7.49 -4.32 -10.94
C VAL A 183 -8.69 -4.45 -9.98
N ALA A 184 -9.45 -3.38 -9.75
CA ALA A 184 -10.66 -3.43 -8.92
C ALA A 184 -11.74 -4.36 -9.51
N LYS A 185 -11.92 -4.37 -10.83
CA LYS A 185 -12.82 -5.30 -11.53
C LYS A 185 -12.40 -6.76 -11.38
N LEU A 186 -11.10 -7.06 -11.31
CA LEU A 186 -10.65 -8.43 -11.01
C LEU A 186 -11.06 -8.89 -9.61
N ARG A 187 -11.11 -7.99 -8.62
CA ARG A 187 -11.64 -8.32 -7.28
C ARG A 187 -13.15 -8.55 -7.29
N LEU A 188 -13.86 -7.96 -8.26
CA LEU A 188 -15.29 -8.14 -8.47
C LEU A 188 -15.63 -9.30 -9.42
N ASP A 189 -14.63 -10.12 -9.80
CA ASP A 189 -14.79 -11.24 -10.74
C ASP A 189 -15.32 -10.81 -12.13
N ASP A 190 -14.95 -9.60 -12.58
CA ASP A 190 -15.17 -9.08 -13.95
C ASP A 190 -13.86 -9.05 -14.77
N PRO A 191 -13.38 -10.21 -15.24
CA PRO A 191 -12.11 -10.31 -15.97
C PRO A 191 -12.16 -9.68 -17.37
N GLU A 192 -13.33 -9.65 -18.02
CA GLU A 192 -13.50 -9.02 -19.34
C GLU A 192 -13.43 -7.49 -19.23
N GLY A 193 -14.13 -6.91 -18.26
CA GLY A 193 -14.04 -5.49 -17.97
C GLY A 193 -12.63 -5.08 -17.54
N ALA A 194 -11.96 -5.93 -16.76
CA ALA A 194 -10.56 -5.70 -16.36
C ALA A 194 -9.60 -5.73 -17.56
N LYS A 195 -9.76 -6.70 -18.47
CA LYS A 195 -8.97 -6.81 -19.70
C LYS A 195 -9.11 -5.56 -20.58
N ALA A 196 -10.34 -5.05 -20.74
CA ALA A 196 -10.58 -3.83 -21.49
C ALA A 196 -9.85 -2.62 -20.89
N ASP A 197 -9.95 -2.44 -19.57
CA ASP A 197 -9.32 -1.32 -18.87
C ASP A 197 -7.79 -1.39 -18.89
N LEU A 198 -7.21 -2.57 -18.64
CA LEU A 198 -5.76 -2.79 -18.68
C LEU A 198 -5.19 -2.65 -20.10
N THR A 199 -5.94 -3.06 -21.12
CA THR A 199 -5.58 -2.83 -22.52
C THR A 199 -5.50 -1.34 -22.81
N LYS A 200 -6.48 -0.56 -22.33
CA LYS A 200 -6.49 0.88 -22.50
C LYS A 200 -5.33 1.55 -21.76
N ALA A 201 -5.05 1.14 -20.53
CA ALA A 201 -3.91 1.63 -19.76
C ALA A 201 -2.58 1.38 -20.50
N ARG A 202 -2.37 0.16 -21.01
CA ARG A 202 -1.19 -0.21 -21.82
C ARG A 202 -1.02 0.68 -23.04
N GLU A 203 -2.09 0.94 -23.79
CA GLU A 203 -2.06 1.82 -24.97
C GLU A 203 -1.58 3.24 -24.60
N ILE A 204 -2.10 3.79 -23.50
CA ILE A 204 -1.71 5.13 -23.06
C ILE A 204 -0.27 5.13 -22.55
N TYR A 205 0.17 4.14 -21.76
CA TYR A 205 1.56 4.00 -21.35
C TYR A 205 2.52 3.93 -22.55
N ALA A 206 2.20 3.09 -23.53
CA ALA A 206 2.98 2.97 -24.76
C ALA A 206 3.06 4.29 -25.52
N SER A 207 1.95 5.05 -25.60
CA SER A 207 1.94 6.37 -26.25
C SER A 207 2.84 7.40 -25.55
N ARG A 208 3.11 7.21 -24.25
CA ARG A 208 3.97 8.07 -23.43
C ARG A 208 5.42 7.57 -23.34
N GLY A 209 5.73 6.40 -23.90
CA GLY A 209 7.04 5.76 -23.77
C GLY A 209 7.32 5.18 -22.38
N ASP A 210 6.29 4.92 -21.58
CA ASP A 210 6.42 4.32 -20.24
C ASP A 210 6.48 2.79 -20.37
N GLU A 211 7.69 2.26 -20.58
CA GLU A 211 7.94 0.83 -20.73
C GLU A 211 7.58 0.03 -19.47
N ASN A 212 7.74 0.62 -18.28
CA ASN A 212 7.41 -0.05 -17.02
C ASN A 212 5.89 -0.17 -16.84
N GLY A 213 5.14 0.90 -17.15
CA GLY A 213 3.68 0.88 -17.16
C GLY A 213 3.11 -0.14 -18.16
N VAL A 214 3.71 -0.23 -19.37
CA VAL A 214 3.36 -1.26 -20.35
C VAL A 214 3.58 -2.66 -19.78
N TYR A 215 4.76 -2.93 -19.21
CA TYR A 215 5.08 -4.23 -18.61
C TYR A 215 4.09 -4.62 -17.51
N GLN A 216 3.73 -3.69 -16.60
CA GLN A 216 2.78 -3.96 -15.53
C GLN A 216 1.37 -4.27 -16.05
N ALA A 217 0.91 -3.53 -17.05
CA ALA A 217 -0.39 -3.79 -17.68
C ALA A 217 -0.39 -5.15 -18.41
N GLU A 218 0.70 -5.50 -19.10
CA GLU A 218 0.84 -6.78 -19.79
C GLU A 218 0.89 -7.99 -18.84
N ASP A 219 1.61 -7.88 -17.73
CA ASP A 219 1.64 -8.91 -16.68
C ASP A 219 0.23 -9.22 -16.15
N ARG A 220 -0.56 -8.18 -15.85
CA ARG A 220 -1.96 -8.34 -15.43
C ARG A 220 -2.83 -8.96 -16.51
N LEU A 221 -2.69 -8.52 -17.76
CA LEU A 221 -3.43 -9.09 -18.90
C LEU A 221 -3.09 -10.58 -19.09
N GLN A 222 -1.83 -10.96 -18.90
CA GLN A 222 -1.39 -12.36 -19.00
C GLN A 222 -1.98 -13.20 -17.86
N GLN A 223 -2.01 -12.69 -16.63
CA GLN A 223 -2.68 -13.36 -15.50
C GLN A 223 -4.17 -13.59 -15.76
N ILE A 224 -4.86 -12.60 -16.35
CA ILE A 224 -6.28 -12.73 -16.74
C ILE A 224 -6.44 -13.87 -17.73
N LYS A 225 -5.60 -13.89 -18.78
CA LYS A 225 -5.63 -14.92 -19.82
C LYS A 225 -5.38 -16.31 -19.26
N GLU A 226 -4.41 -16.46 -18.36
CA GLU A 226 -4.06 -17.75 -17.75
C GLU A 226 -5.17 -18.27 -16.83
N LYS A 227 -5.73 -17.39 -16.00
CA LYS A 227 -6.75 -17.77 -15.02
C LYS A 227 -8.14 -17.95 -15.62
N HIS A 228 -8.49 -17.15 -16.63
CA HIS A 228 -9.86 -17.08 -17.17
C HIS A 228 -9.98 -17.56 -18.63
N GLY A 229 -8.87 -17.80 -19.34
CA GLY A 229 -8.87 -18.38 -20.69
C GLY A 229 -9.34 -17.43 -21.81
N ILE A 230 -9.29 -16.11 -21.57
CA ILE A 230 -9.79 -15.05 -22.47
C ILE A 230 -8.68 -14.17 -23.04
#